data_AF-A0A7L4RM47-F1
#
_entry.id   AF-A0A7L4RM47-F1
#
_cell.length_a   1.000
_cell.length_b   1.000
_cell.length_c   1.000
_cell.angle_alpha   90.00
_cell.angle_beta   90.00
_cell.angle_gamma   90.00
#
_symmetry.space_group_name_H-M   'P 1'
#
loop_
_entity.id
_entity.type
_entity.pdbx_description
1 polymer ?
#
loop_
_entity_poly.entity_id
_entity_poly.type
_entity_poly.pdbx_seq_one_letter_code
_entity_poly.pdbx_strand_id
1 'polypeptide(L)'
;MDPQRLRIALFLLLIPLLSSAETVSLVLGRQYNFTANGSQYAVAMMGIAENSATFIVSGVLVNPSVGEIRILDLNGDGTSDVGITLDQIMPNSTVTLEITYNVTGRACRPINEQCSGFNDCCVGKCIAGVCGYLPTFNSSETLNASLAVPDNVTAGSIVKIRISGDGGNPSAGAAVDILTPFGARLTLTTNGSGEGSYLASEVGNYSYVAYGYLLSSNKTTISSKPPPPPAQAQNQTQPLCGDGTCNSGETCGTCSKDCGACVIVQKTPAAQSKTDGYSSLLWIGLMLLAIIIILRVILPIFVRE
;
A
#
# COMPACT_ATOMS: atom_id res chain seq x y z
N MET A 1 24.54 44.25 -6.89
CA MET A 1 24.35 42.84 -6.46
C MET A 1 24.34 41.97 -7.70
N ASP A 2 24.95 40.79 -7.65
CA ASP A 2 25.15 39.92 -8.82
C ASP A 2 23.96 38.95 -9.00
N PRO A 3 23.26 38.97 -10.15
CA PRO A 3 22.11 38.09 -10.42
C PRO A 3 22.46 36.59 -10.49
N GLN A 4 23.74 36.22 -10.67
CA GLN A 4 24.16 34.81 -10.63
C GLN A 4 24.13 34.23 -9.20
N ARG A 5 24.46 35.03 -8.18
CA ARG A 5 24.48 34.57 -6.77
C ARG A 5 23.08 34.32 -6.19
N LEU A 6 22.05 35.00 -6.71
CA LEU A 6 20.67 34.81 -6.25
C LEU A 6 20.08 33.44 -6.67
N ARG A 7 20.54 32.86 -7.78
CA ARG A 7 20.07 31.55 -8.27
C ARG A 7 20.56 30.38 -7.41
N ILE A 8 21.76 30.46 -6.84
CA ILE A 8 22.32 29.41 -5.99
C ILE A 8 21.66 29.42 -4.60
N ALA A 9 21.38 30.60 -4.05
CA ALA A 9 20.69 30.74 -2.75
C ALA A 9 19.24 30.22 -2.80
N LEU A 10 18.52 30.43 -3.91
CA LEU A 10 17.13 30.01 -4.05
C LEU A 10 16.95 28.50 -4.29
N PHE A 11 17.97 27.82 -4.83
CA PHE A 11 17.92 26.37 -5.06
C PHE A 11 18.17 25.52 -3.80
N LEU A 12 18.74 26.11 -2.74
CA LEU A 12 19.00 25.44 -1.45
C LEU A 12 17.85 25.59 -0.44
N LEU A 13 16.89 26.49 -0.69
CA LEU A 13 15.73 26.74 0.17
C LEU A 13 14.47 25.94 -0.21
N LEU A 14 14.58 25.05 -1.19
CA LEU A 14 13.48 24.24 -1.74
C LEU A 14 13.75 22.73 -1.69
N ILE A 15 14.75 22.28 -0.92
CA ILE A 15 14.85 20.87 -0.54
C ILE A 15 13.70 20.58 0.44
N PRO A 16 12.69 19.77 0.09
CA PRO A 16 11.59 19.56 1.00
C PRO A 16 12.04 18.68 2.16
N LEU A 17 11.49 18.93 3.35
CA LEU A 17 11.56 18.03 4.51
C LEU A 17 10.70 16.78 4.28
N LEU A 18 10.98 16.05 3.18
CA LEU A 18 10.36 14.76 2.88
C LEU A 18 10.87 13.75 3.89
N SER A 19 9.99 13.30 4.78
CA SER A 19 10.13 11.99 5.39
C SER A 19 10.12 10.96 4.26
N SER A 20 11.28 10.37 3.96
CA SER A 20 11.36 9.25 3.04
C SER A 20 10.75 8.02 3.72
N ALA A 21 9.67 7.50 3.12
CA ALA A 21 9.17 6.17 3.38
C ALA A 21 9.76 5.22 2.34
N GLU A 22 10.20 4.04 2.78
CA GLU A 22 10.74 2.98 1.93
C GLU A 22 9.93 1.71 2.13
N THR A 23 9.40 1.15 1.04
CA THR A 23 8.62 -0.09 1.08
C THR A 23 9.53 -1.28 0.80
N VAL A 24 9.57 -2.25 1.73
CA VAL A 24 10.47 -3.41 1.68
C VAL A 24 9.67 -4.70 1.83
N SER A 25 9.86 -5.64 0.89
CA SER A 25 9.32 -6.99 1.00
C SER A 25 10.32 -7.91 1.70
N LEU A 26 9.96 -8.39 2.89
CA LEU A 26 10.76 -9.34 3.67
C LEU A 26 10.26 -10.78 3.51
N VAL A 27 11.20 -11.72 3.48
CA VAL A 27 10.94 -13.17 3.50
C VAL A 27 11.48 -13.73 4.81
N LEU A 28 10.77 -14.69 5.40
CA LEU A 28 11.12 -15.28 6.69
C LEU A 28 12.58 -15.78 6.72
N GLY A 29 13.33 -15.43 7.77
CA GLY A 29 14.74 -15.80 7.91
C GLY A 29 15.72 -15.01 7.03
N ARG A 30 15.26 -14.00 6.27
CA ARG A 30 16.15 -13.02 5.61
C ARG A 30 16.27 -11.72 6.42
N GLN A 31 17.44 -11.13 6.31
CA GLN A 31 17.77 -9.81 6.85
C GLN A 31 17.84 -8.80 5.69
N TYR A 32 17.37 -7.59 5.94
CA TYR A 32 17.51 -6.42 5.07
C TYR A 32 18.23 -5.32 5.85
N ASN A 33 19.21 -4.68 5.21
CA ASN A 33 20.01 -3.61 5.80
C ASN A 33 19.58 -2.28 5.19
N PHE A 34 19.36 -1.28 6.03
CA PHE A 34 18.98 0.07 5.64
C PHE A 34 19.84 1.11 6.35
N THR A 35 19.78 2.36 5.90
CA THR A 35 20.51 3.48 6.53
C THR A 35 19.52 4.57 6.90
N ALA A 36 19.45 4.92 8.18
CA ALA A 36 18.61 6.01 8.68
C ALA A 36 19.46 6.94 9.57
N ASN A 37 19.28 8.26 9.41
CA ASN A 37 20.06 9.29 10.13
C ASN A 37 21.60 9.13 10.02
N GLY A 38 22.09 8.48 8.97
CA GLY A 38 23.52 8.18 8.75
C GLY A 38 24.02 6.90 9.43
N SER A 39 23.21 6.25 10.27
CA SER A 39 23.50 4.96 10.89
C SER A 39 22.96 3.81 10.06
N GLN A 40 23.71 2.70 9.98
CA GLN A 40 23.23 1.46 9.38
C GLN A 40 22.47 0.63 10.40
N TYR A 41 21.32 0.12 9.97
CA TYR A 41 20.42 -0.70 10.76
C TYR A 41 20.03 -1.96 9.98
N ALA A 42 19.58 -2.98 10.70
CA ALA A 42 19.18 -4.26 10.12
C ALA A 42 17.80 -4.66 10.61
N VAL A 43 16.91 -5.05 9.70
CA VAL A 43 15.63 -5.69 10.03
C VAL A 43 15.64 -7.13 9.53
N ALA A 44 15.28 -8.07 10.41
CA ALA A 44 15.14 -9.48 10.08
C ALA A 44 13.76 -9.99 10.55
N MET A 45 13.07 -10.76 9.71
CA MET A 45 11.78 -11.34 10.06
C MET A 45 11.97 -12.72 10.69
N MET A 46 11.48 -12.88 11.92
CA MET A 46 11.62 -14.06 12.78
C MET A 46 10.39 -14.98 12.76
N GLY A 47 9.20 -14.43 12.53
CA GLY A 47 7.95 -15.19 12.58
C GLY A 47 6.79 -14.42 11.96
N ILE A 48 5.75 -15.15 11.58
CA ILE A 48 4.50 -14.63 11.02
C ILE A 48 3.34 -15.34 11.74
N ALA A 49 2.32 -14.59 12.14
CA ALA A 49 1.02 -15.07 12.58
C ALA A 49 -0.06 -14.52 11.63
N GLU A 50 -1.33 -14.88 11.82
CA GLU A 50 -2.41 -14.53 10.88
C GLU A 50 -2.56 -13.03 10.61
N ASN A 51 -2.32 -12.17 11.62
CA ASN A 51 -2.50 -10.71 11.54
C ASN A 51 -1.32 -9.91 12.13
N SER A 52 -0.17 -10.55 12.37
CA SER A 52 1.03 -9.89 12.89
C SER A 52 2.30 -10.60 12.44
N ALA A 53 3.44 -9.92 12.54
CA ALA A 53 4.74 -10.51 12.24
C ALA A 53 5.78 -10.07 13.28
N THR A 54 6.74 -10.93 13.55
CA THR A 54 7.83 -10.67 14.50
C THR A 54 9.08 -10.29 13.76
N PHE A 55 9.62 -9.12 14.08
CA PHE A 55 10.86 -8.59 13.53
C PHE A 55 11.89 -8.40 14.63
N ILE A 56 13.17 -8.52 14.27
CA ILE A 56 14.29 -7.98 15.04
C ILE A 56 14.84 -6.80 14.26
N VAL A 57 14.84 -5.61 14.87
CA VAL A 57 15.35 -4.37 14.31
C VAL A 57 16.55 -3.95 15.14
N SER A 58 17.77 -4.14 14.61
CA SER A 58 19.03 -3.82 15.30
C SER A 58 19.14 -4.42 16.72
N GLY A 59 18.54 -5.61 16.93
CA GLY A 59 18.48 -6.30 18.22
C GLY A 59 17.19 -6.09 19.02
N VAL A 60 16.37 -5.10 18.68
CA VAL A 60 15.07 -4.85 19.33
C VAL A 60 13.98 -5.73 18.72
N LEU A 61 13.24 -6.47 19.56
CA LEU A 61 12.12 -7.30 19.11
C LEU A 61 10.85 -6.45 18.92
N VAL A 62 10.23 -6.53 17.74
CA VAL A 62 9.06 -5.72 17.37
C VAL A 62 7.97 -6.64 16.80
N ASN A 63 6.75 -6.51 17.32
CA ASN A 63 5.58 -7.30 16.91
C ASN A 63 4.43 -6.36 16.50
N PRO A 64 4.49 -5.69 15.33
CA PRO A 64 3.35 -4.96 14.81
C PRO A 64 2.26 -5.91 14.29
N SER A 65 1.01 -5.51 14.50
CA SER A 65 -0.16 -6.05 13.81
C SER A 65 -0.31 -5.39 12.43
N VAL A 66 -1.08 -6.00 11.52
CA VAL A 66 -1.33 -5.40 10.19
C VAL A 66 -2.02 -4.05 10.35
N GLY A 67 -1.43 -2.99 9.78
CA GLY A 67 -1.85 -1.60 9.92
C GLY A 67 -1.41 -0.91 11.22
N GLU A 68 -0.65 -1.57 12.09
CA GLU A 68 -0.05 -0.98 13.29
C GLU A 68 1.31 -0.35 12.96
N ILE A 69 1.52 0.90 13.40
CA ILE A 69 2.81 1.58 13.30
C ILE A 69 3.57 1.40 14.61
N ARG A 70 4.81 0.92 14.54
CA ARG A 70 5.70 0.81 15.69
C ARG A 70 6.89 1.75 15.53
N ILE A 71 6.98 2.67 16.46
CA ILE A 71 8.01 3.70 16.52
C ILE A 71 9.13 3.23 17.44
N LEU A 72 10.36 3.34 16.98
CA LEU A 72 11.56 2.83 17.63
C LEU A 72 12.56 3.97 17.84
N ASP A 73 13.00 4.12 19.09
CA ASP A 73 14.27 4.75 19.43
C ASP A 73 15.34 3.64 19.34
N LEU A 74 16.23 3.72 18.34
CA LEU A 74 17.24 2.70 18.09
C LEU A 74 18.60 3.10 18.67
N ASN A 75 18.79 4.37 19.01
CA ASN A 75 20.06 4.94 19.44
C ASN A 75 20.09 5.25 20.96
N GLY A 76 18.92 5.37 21.61
CA GLY A 76 18.74 5.61 23.04
C GLY A 76 18.70 7.09 23.46
N ASP A 77 18.58 8.03 22.52
CA ASP A 77 18.55 9.48 22.80
C ASP A 77 17.17 10.02 23.24
N GLY A 78 16.14 9.17 23.26
CA GLY A 78 14.77 9.52 23.59
C GLY A 78 13.98 10.13 22.43
N THR A 79 14.51 10.08 21.21
CA THR A 79 13.83 10.47 19.97
C THR A 79 13.48 9.26 19.11
N SER A 80 12.58 9.46 18.15
CA SER A 80 12.05 8.39 17.31
C SER A 80 12.81 8.31 15.99
N ASP A 81 13.75 7.36 15.89
CA ASP A 81 14.57 7.16 14.69
C ASP A 81 13.75 6.62 13.51
N VAL A 82 12.97 5.56 13.77
CA VAL A 82 12.33 4.72 12.73
C VAL A 82 10.89 4.38 13.10
N GLY A 83 9.97 4.60 12.17
CA GLY A 83 8.64 3.99 12.19
C GLY A 83 8.60 2.76 11.29
N ILE A 84 8.00 1.66 11.76
CA ILE A 84 7.74 0.45 10.97
C ILE A 84 6.25 0.18 10.96
N THR A 85 5.67 0.11 9.77
CA THR A 85 4.27 -0.26 9.55
C THR A 85 4.22 -1.62 8.84
N LEU A 86 3.43 -2.55 9.39
CA LEU A 86 3.12 -3.81 8.72
C LEU A 86 1.95 -3.61 7.75
N ASP A 87 2.23 -3.43 6.46
CA ASP A 87 1.20 -3.16 5.44
C ASP A 87 0.34 -4.40 5.15
N GLN A 88 0.99 -5.54 4.87
CA GLN A 88 0.29 -6.78 4.51
C GLN A 88 1.16 -8.03 4.66
N ILE A 89 0.50 -9.16 4.93
CA ILE A 89 1.08 -10.50 4.95
C ILE A 89 0.54 -11.24 3.71
N MET A 90 1.43 -11.67 2.82
CA MET A 90 1.07 -12.40 1.60
C MET A 90 1.01 -13.92 1.86
N PRO A 91 0.21 -14.69 1.08
CA PRO A 91 0.03 -16.14 1.29
C PRO A 91 1.30 -17.00 1.19
N ASN A 92 2.37 -16.46 0.62
CA ASN A 92 3.67 -17.12 0.45
C ASN A 92 4.67 -16.80 1.58
N SER A 93 4.19 -16.39 2.76
CA SER A 93 5.01 -15.98 3.91
C SER A 93 5.98 -14.83 3.60
N THR A 94 5.64 -14.00 2.61
CA THR A 94 6.32 -12.72 2.34
C THR A 94 5.51 -11.60 2.99
N VAL A 95 6.19 -10.62 3.56
CA VAL A 95 5.56 -9.51 4.27
C VAL A 95 6.04 -8.20 3.68
N THR A 96 5.12 -7.28 3.43
CA THR A 96 5.44 -5.91 3.02
C THR A 96 5.51 -5.03 4.26
N LEU A 97 6.66 -4.39 4.47
CA LEU A 97 6.85 -3.33 5.45
C LEU A 97 6.94 -1.98 4.75
N GLU A 98 6.39 -0.96 5.41
CA GLU A 98 6.75 0.44 5.15
C GLU A 98 7.65 0.90 6.29
N ILE A 99 8.86 1.37 5.96
CA ILE A 99 9.84 1.89 6.91
C ILE A 99 9.92 3.41 6.69
N THR A 100 9.51 4.17 7.70
CA THR A 100 9.49 5.64 7.65
C THR A 100 10.62 6.20 8.49
N TYR A 101 11.50 6.96 7.84
CA TYR A 101 12.67 7.56 8.48
C TYR A 101 12.38 8.97 8.99
N ASN A 102 13.10 9.37 10.05
CA ASN A 102 13.16 10.74 10.55
C ASN A 102 11.82 11.25 11.15
N VAL A 103 11.24 10.46 12.05
CA VAL A 103 10.04 10.85 12.81
C VAL A 103 10.44 11.80 13.94
N THR A 104 10.84 13.05 13.64
CA THR A 104 11.23 14.04 14.66
C THR A 104 10.04 14.58 15.46
N GLY A 105 9.33 13.70 16.15
CA GLY A 105 8.55 14.04 17.32
C GLY A 105 9.50 14.34 18.48
N ARG A 106 9.88 15.62 18.64
CA ARG A 106 10.44 16.07 19.92
C ARG A 106 9.42 15.72 21.01
N ALA A 107 9.80 14.84 21.93
CA ALA A 107 9.00 14.61 23.13
C ALA A 107 8.84 15.94 23.89
N CYS A 108 7.60 16.36 24.12
CA CYS A 108 7.32 17.49 24.99
C CYS A 108 7.77 17.14 26.41
N ARG A 109 8.87 17.73 26.88
CA ARG A 109 9.21 17.70 28.31
C ARG A 109 8.04 18.28 29.11
N PRO A 110 7.73 17.74 30.30
CA PRO A 110 6.79 18.38 31.22
C PRO A 110 7.39 19.72 31.66
N ILE A 111 6.77 20.83 31.23
CA ILE A 111 7.22 22.17 31.58
C ILE A 111 6.55 22.56 32.90
N ASN A 112 7.34 22.78 33.94
CA ASN A 112 6.88 23.38 35.20
C ASN A 112 7.50 24.78 35.38
N GLU A 113 7.77 25.47 34.26
CA GLU A 113 8.29 26.83 34.19
C GLU A 113 7.28 27.73 33.46
N GLN A 114 6.96 28.86 34.08
CA GLN A 114 5.99 29.83 33.55
C GLN A 114 6.62 30.68 32.45
N CYS A 115 6.06 30.65 31.24
CA CYS A 115 6.38 31.64 30.21
C CYS A 115 5.72 32.98 30.56
N SER A 116 6.53 33.98 30.95
CA SER A 116 6.11 35.36 31.18
C SER A 116 6.66 36.30 30.10
N GLY A 117 5.92 36.46 29.01
CA GLY A 117 6.27 37.36 27.91
C GLY A 117 5.17 37.43 26.86
N PHE A 118 4.69 38.64 26.55
CA PHE A 118 3.72 38.84 25.49
C PHE A 118 4.35 38.62 24.11
N ASN A 119 3.57 38.05 23.18
CA ASN A 119 3.90 37.74 21.79
C ASN A 119 4.82 36.52 21.56
N ASP A 120 4.36 35.33 21.95
CA ASP A 120 4.53 34.16 21.09
C ASP A 120 3.32 33.21 21.17
N CYS A 121 2.79 32.82 20.00
CA CYS A 121 1.53 32.09 19.90
C CYS A 121 1.72 30.57 19.99
N CYS A 122 1.32 29.98 21.12
CA CYS A 122 1.07 28.54 21.22
C CYS A 122 -0.37 28.16 20.82
N VAL A 123 -0.77 28.48 19.58
CA VAL A 123 -1.83 27.74 18.84
C VAL A 123 -1.50 27.74 17.34
N GLY A 124 -0.55 26.90 16.93
CA GLY A 124 -0.17 26.71 15.52
C GLY A 124 1.33 26.50 15.31
N LYS A 125 1.73 25.39 14.68
CA LYS A 125 3.12 25.15 14.29
C LYS A 125 3.46 25.97 13.04
N CYS A 126 4.14 27.09 13.22
CA CYS A 126 4.92 27.70 12.13
C CYS A 126 6.18 26.86 11.86
N ILE A 127 6.31 26.35 10.63
CA ILE A 127 7.58 25.84 10.10
C ILE A 127 7.86 26.57 8.77
N ALA A 128 8.95 27.33 8.75
CA ALA A 128 9.63 27.85 7.55
C ALA A 128 8.83 28.68 6.52
N GLY A 129 7.86 29.51 6.95
CA GLY A 129 7.52 30.74 6.23
C GLY A 129 6.87 30.64 4.84
N VAL A 130 6.29 29.48 4.48
CA VAL A 130 5.51 29.32 3.24
C VAL A 130 4.05 29.04 3.60
N CYS A 131 3.19 30.04 3.43
CA CYS A 131 1.73 29.90 3.55
C CYS A 131 1.14 29.21 2.32
N GLY A 132 1.43 27.92 2.14
CA GLY A 132 0.58 27.03 1.35
C GLY A 132 -0.63 26.60 2.19
N TYR A 133 -1.81 26.54 1.58
CA TYR A 133 -3.00 25.91 2.19
C TYR A 133 -2.82 24.39 2.27
N LEU A 134 -1.93 23.91 3.14
CA LEU A 134 -2.13 22.62 3.77
C LEU A 134 -3.22 22.82 4.83
N PRO A 135 -4.36 22.11 4.73
CA PRO A 135 -5.42 22.26 5.72
C PRO A 135 -4.89 21.87 7.11
N THR A 136 -4.91 22.85 8.02
CA THR A 136 -4.46 22.67 9.41
C THR A 136 -5.52 21.87 10.17
N PHE A 137 -5.42 20.54 10.13
CA PHE A 137 -6.25 19.66 10.92
C PHE A 137 -5.67 19.45 12.31
N ASN A 138 -6.55 19.45 13.33
CA ASN A 138 -6.15 19.11 14.69
C ASN A 138 -5.84 17.61 14.75
N SER A 139 -4.70 17.24 15.35
CA SER A 139 -4.23 15.84 15.45
C SER A 139 -5.03 14.97 16.44
N SER A 140 -6.30 15.30 16.67
CA SER A 140 -7.23 14.64 17.59
C SER A 140 -8.61 14.37 16.98
N GLU A 141 -8.85 14.74 15.72
CA GLU A 141 -10.06 14.33 15.01
C GLU A 141 -9.84 12.91 14.48
N THR A 142 -10.56 11.93 15.04
CA THR A 142 -10.70 10.64 14.38
C THR A 142 -11.59 10.80 13.15
N LEU A 143 -11.26 10.07 12.08
CA LEU A 143 -12.11 10.01 10.90
C LEU A 143 -12.94 8.73 10.89
N ASN A 144 -14.22 8.88 10.57
CA ASN A 144 -15.14 7.83 10.23
C ASN A 144 -15.30 7.80 8.70
N ALA A 145 -14.72 6.77 8.08
CA ALA A 145 -14.97 6.46 6.68
C ALA A 145 -16.28 5.67 6.55
N SER A 146 -17.26 6.26 5.85
CA SER A 146 -18.51 5.61 5.49
C SER A 146 -18.47 5.23 4.02
N LEU A 147 -18.84 3.98 3.70
CA LEU A 147 -18.78 3.48 2.33
C LEU A 147 -20.18 3.10 1.87
N ALA A 148 -20.76 3.95 1.01
CA ALA A 148 -22.08 3.77 0.43
C ALA A 148 -21.97 2.93 -0.84
N VAL A 149 -22.10 1.62 -0.68
CA VAL A 149 -22.03 0.63 -1.78
C VAL A 149 -23.40 0.00 -1.98
N PRO A 150 -23.83 -0.25 -3.24
CA PRO A 150 -24.93 -1.17 -3.49
C PRO A 150 -24.62 -2.57 -2.96
N ASP A 151 -25.62 -3.28 -2.40
CA ASP A 151 -25.45 -4.65 -1.84
C ASP A 151 -24.85 -5.67 -2.84
N ASN A 152 -24.95 -5.38 -4.14
CA ASN A 152 -24.37 -6.15 -5.23
C ASN A 152 -23.56 -5.21 -6.14
N VAL A 153 -22.23 -5.17 -5.97
CA VAL A 153 -21.32 -4.47 -6.90
C VAL A 153 -21.17 -5.32 -8.15
N THR A 154 -21.73 -4.86 -9.26
CA THR A 154 -21.48 -5.44 -10.59
C THR A 154 -20.45 -4.60 -11.35
N ALA A 155 -19.83 -5.17 -12.38
CA ALA A 155 -19.03 -4.39 -13.33
C ALA A 155 -19.90 -3.26 -13.93
N GLY A 156 -19.40 -2.03 -13.90
CA GLY A 156 -20.14 -0.81 -14.24
C GLY A 156 -20.90 -0.15 -13.08
N SER A 157 -20.88 -0.72 -11.87
CA SER A 157 -21.41 -0.06 -10.67
C SER A 157 -20.52 1.08 -10.20
N ILE A 158 -21.10 2.21 -9.79
CA ILE A 158 -20.36 3.31 -9.17
C ILE A 158 -20.28 3.07 -7.67
N VAL A 159 -19.08 2.83 -7.16
CA VAL A 159 -18.76 2.75 -5.74
C VAL A 159 -18.52 4.17 -5.23
N LYS A 160 -19.18 4.58 -4.13
CA LYS A 160 -19.02 5.92 -3.52
C LYS A 160 -18.49 5.82 -2.09
N ILE A 161 -17.29 6.33 -1.86
CA ILE A 161 -16.67 6.47 -0.55
C ILE A 161 -16.94 7.87 -0.03
N ARG A 162 -17.30 8.00 1.25
CA ARG A 162 -17.45 9.28 1.92
C ARG A 162 -16.69 9.28 3.24
N ILE A 163 -15.67 10.13 3.33
CA ILE A 163 -14.86 10.31 4.52
C ILE A 163 -15.33 11.54 5.28
N SER A 164 -15.55 11.36 6.58
CA SER A 164 -15.97 12.40 7.51
C SER A 164 -15.21 12.33 8.81
N GLY A 165 -14.99 13.47 9.48
CA GLY A 165 -14.49 13.52 10.86
C GLY A 165 -15.55 13.14 11.90
N ASP A 166 -15.14 13.11 13.17
CA ASP A 166 -16.02 12.79 14.31
C ASP A 166 -17.32 13.62 14.38
N GLY A 167 -17.29 14.85 13.88
CA GLY A 167 -18.48 15.71 13.78
C GLY A 167 -19.40 15.43 12.57
N GLY A 168 -19.13 14.40 11.77
CA GLY A 168 -19.80 14.14 10.48
C GLY A 168 -19.41 15.11 9.35
N ASN A 169 -18.51 16.05 9.64
CA ASN A 169 -18.00 17.02 8.66
C ASN A 169 -17.18 16.32 7.58
N PRO A 170 -17.35 16.66 6.29
CA PRO A 170 -16.63 16.03 5.19
C PRO A 170 -15.13 16.34 5.19
N SER A 171 -14.30 15.34 4.92
CA SER A 171 -12.83 15.48 4.86
C SER A 171 -12.35 15.48 3.41
N ALA A 172 -12.03 16.66 2.88
CA ALA A 172 -11.51 16.84 1.52
C ALA A 172 -10.01 16.53 1.41
N GLY A 173 -9.57 16.03 0.25
CA GLY A 173 -8.15 15.74 0.00
C GLY A 173 -7.64 14.45 0.65
N ALA A 174 -8.49 13.65 1.30
CA ALA A 174 -8.12 12.37 1.88
C ALA A 174 -7.82 11.36 0.76
N ALA A 175 -6.67 10.68 0.85
CA ALA A 175 -6.29 9.61 -0.07
C ALA A 175 -6.92 8.29 0.38
N VAL A 176 -7.49 7.53 -0.55
CA VAL A 176 -8.14 6.24 -0.27
C VAL A 176 -7.68 5.21 -1.28
N ASP A 177 -7.05 4.14 -0.81
CA ASP A 177 -6.75 3.00 -1.65
C ASP A 177 -7.87 1.97 -1.55
N ILE A 178 -8.32 1.51 -2.71
CA ILE A 178 -9.26 0.42 -2.88
C ILE A 178 -8.47 -0.79 -3.39
N LEU A 179 -8.64 -1.94 -2.74
CA LEU A 179 -8.18 -3.23 -3.22
C LEU A 179 -9.36 -3.94 -3.92
N THR A 180 -9.23 -4.23 -5.21
CA THR A 180 -10.26 -4.95 -5.99
C THR A 180 -10.30 -6.44 -5.62
N PRO A 181 -11.35 -7.19 -6.04
CA PRO A 181 -11.47 -8.62 -5.76
C PRO A 181 -10.30 -9.46 -6.29
N PHE A 182 -9.59 -8.97 -7.30
CA PHE A 182 -8.43 -9.60 -7.92
C PHE A 182 -7.08 -9.02 -7.43
N GLY A 183 -7.09 -8.17 -6.41
CA GLY A 183 -5.89 -7.62 -5.77
C GLY A 183 -5.28 -6.40 -6.46
N ALA A 184 -5.96 -5.77 -7.44
CA ALA A 184 -5.49 -4.50 -7.98
C ALA A 184 -5.70 -3.37 -6.95
N ARG A 185 -4.73 -2.45 -6.85
CA ARG A 185 -4.78 -1.28 -5.93
C ARG A 185 -5.13 -0.03 -6.74
N LEU A 186 -6.12 0.73 -6.27
CA LEU A 186 -6.64 1.94 -6.91
C LEU A 186 -6.69 3.08 -5.90
N THR A 187 -5.95 4.16 -6.13
CA THR A 187 -5.95 5.34 -5.27
C THR A 187 -6.95 6.38 -5.74
N LEU A 188 -7.80 6.84 -4.84
CA LEU A 188 -8.72 7.98 -5.02
C LEU A 188 -8.35 9.12 -4.07
N THR A 189 -8.78 10.34 -4.40
CA THR A 189 -8.73 11.50 -3.50
C THR A 189 -10.14 12.04 -3.31
N THR A 190 -10.54 12.32 -2.07
CA THR A 190 -11.87 12.89 -1.78
C THR A 190 -11.99 14.35 -2.23
N ASN A 191 -13.16 14.70 -2.78
CA ASN A 191 -13.50 16.06 -3.18
C ASN A 191 -13.85 16.97 -1.97
N GLY A 192 -14.25 18.22 -2.24
CA GLY A 192 -14.68 19.18 -1.20
C GLY A 192 -15.85 18.70 -0.31
N SER A 193 -16.63 17.72 -0.78
CA SER A 193 -17.73 17.07 -0.07
C SER A 193 -17.29 15.85 0.75
N GLY A 194 -15.98 15.55 0.80
CA GLY A 194 -15.46 14.34 1.43
C GLY A 194 -15.74 13.07 0.63
N GLU A 195 -16.18 13.19 -0.63
CA GLU A 195 -16.62 12.06 -1.45
C GLU A 195 -15.58 11.70 -2.53
N GLY A 196 -15.32 10.40 -2.70
CA GLY A 196 -14.58 9.82 -3.81
C GLY A 196 -15.45 8.78 -4.51
N SER A 197 -15.32 8.63 -5.82
CA SER A 197 -16.06 7.63 -6.59
C SER A 197 -15.19 6.90 -7.61
N TYR A 198 -15.53 5.63 -7.84
CA TYR A 198 -14.87 4.76 -8.80
C TYR A 198 -15.90 3.87 -9.51
N LEU A 199 -15.64 3.54 -10.77
CA LEU A 199 -16.46 2.65 -11.58
C LEU A 199 -15.89 1.23 -11.51
N ALA A 200 -16.57 0.33 -10.79
CA ALA A 200 -16.15 -1.04 -10.60
C ALA A 200 -15.91 -1.77 -11.94
N SER A 201 -14.69 -2.27 -12.17
CA SER A 201 -14.40 -3.14 -13.33
C SER A 201 -14.92 -4.55 -13.16
N GLU A 202 -15.06 -5.00 -11.90
CA GLU A 202 -15.23 -6.41 -11.52
C GLU A 202 -16.37 -6.62 -10.54
N VAL A 203 -16.96 -7.82 -10.55
CA VAL A 203 -17.89 -8.30 -9.51
C VAL A 203 -17.07 -8.90 -8.37
N GLY A 204 -17.36 -8.53 -7.13
CA GLY A 204 -16.80 -9.21 -5.95
C GLY A 204 -16.58 -8.30 -4.74
N ASN A 205 -15.73 -8.78 -3.84
CA ASN A 205 -15.45 -8.14 -2.56
C ASN A 205 -14.36 -7.08 -2.69
N TYR A 206 -14.68 -5.84 -2.35
CA TYR A 206 -13.73 -4.73 -2.33
C TYR A 206 -13.33 -4.42 -0.88
N SER A 207 -12.05 -4.13 -0.66
CA SER A 207 -11.54 -3.60 0.61
C SER A 207 -10.99 -2.19 0.39
N TYR A 208 -10.92 -1.37 1.43
CA TYR A 208 -10.30 -0.05 1.34
C TYR A 208 -9.53 0.32 2.60
N VAL A 209 -8.56 1.23 2.42
CA VAL A 209 -7.74 1.86 3.45
C VAL A 209 -7.65 3.36 3.11
N ALA A 210 -7.85 4.25 4.08
CA ALA A 210 -7.66 5.69 3.88
C ALA A 210 -6.40 6.18 4.61
N TYR A 211 -5.71 7.14 4.01
CA TYR A 211 -4.42 7.64 4.47
C TYR A 211 -4.49 9.12 4.85
N GLY A 212 -3.58 9.54 5.73
CA GLY A 212 -3.40 10.94 6.16
C GLY A 212 -4.04 11.29 7.50
N TYR A 213 -4.74 10.37 8.16
CA TYR A 213 -5.49 10.63 9.40
C TYR A 213 -5.52 9.43 10.36
N LEU A 214 -5.85 9.68 11.62
CA LEU A 214 -6.12 8.64 12.61
C LEU A 214 -7.52 8.06 12.36
N LEU A 215 -7.61 6.89 11.73
CA LEU A 215 -8.88 6.20 11.50
C LEU A 215 -9.35 5.47 12.76
N SER A 216 -10.66 5.53 13.05
CA SER A 216 -11.27 4.72 14.11
C SER A 216 -11.35 3.21 13.75
N SER A 217 -11.27 2.89 12.45
CA SER A 217 -11.21 1.53 11.92
C SER A 217 -10.46 1.49 10.58
N ASN A 218 -9.31 0.81 10.55
CA ASN A 218 -8.36 0.87 9.42
C ASN A 218 -8.76 0.05 8.17
N LYS A 219 -9.76 -0.84 8.27
CA LYS A 219 -10.11 -1.77 7.19
C LYS A 219 -11.56 -2.22 7.31
N THR A 220 -12.37 -1.91 6.30
CA THR A 220 -13.72 -2.48 6.14
C THR A 220 -13.77 -3.26 4.84
N THR A 221 -14.18 -4.53 4.93
CA THR A 221 -14.38 -5.40 3.77
C THR A 221 -15.84 -5.33 3.34
N ILE A 222 -16.10 -4.92 2.10
CA ILE A 222 -17.43 -5.06 1.49
C ILE A 222 -17.51 -6.48 0.93
N SER A 223 -18.43 -7.30 1.41
CA SER A 223 -18.82 -8.50 0.68
C SER A 223 -19.99 -8.16 -0.24
N SER A 224 -19.77 -8.12 -1.56
CA SER A 224 -20.91 -8.20 -2.47
C SER A 224 -21.58 -9.55 -2.22
N LYS A 225 -22.90 -9.59 -2.03
CA LYS A 225 -23.59 -10.87 -2.16
C LYS A 225 -23.37 -11.33 -3.61
N PRO A 226 -23.01 -12.61 -3.87
CA PRO A 226 -22.93 -13.09 -5.24
C PRO A 226 -24.25 -12.77 -5.94
N PRO A 227 -24.24 -12.17 -7.15
CA PRO A 227 -25.47 -11.88 -7.86
C PRO A 227 -26.28 -13.18 -7.91
N PRO A 228 -27.61 -13.15 -7.64
CA PRO A 228 -28.42 -14.35 -7.69
C PRO A 228 -28.14 -15.07 -9.01
N PRO A 229 -27.82 -16.38 -8.99
CA PRO A 229 -27.69 -17.14 -10.23
C PRO A 229 -28.88 -16.83 -11.12
N PRO A 230 -28.67 -16.47 -12.41
CA PRO A 230 -29.74 -15.97 -13.26
C PRO A 230 -30.91 -16.92 -13.20
N ALA A 231 -32.09 -16.41 -12.83
CA ALA A 231 -33.15 -17.20 -12.21
C ALA A 231 -33.60 -18.39 -13.08
N GLN A 232 -32.97 -19.54 -12.87
CA GLN A 232 -33.41 -20.83 -13.37
C GLN A 232 -34.39 -21.42 -12.36
N ALA A 233 -35.48 -21.97 -12.88
CA ALA A 233 -36.68 -22.23 -12.10
C ALA A 233 -36.48 -23.29 -10.99
N GLN A 234 -37.02 -22.96 -9.83
CA GLN A 234 -37.52 -23.81 -8.75
C GLN A 234 -37.23 -25.33 -8.81
N ASN A 235 -36.35 -25.77 -7.91
CA ASN A 235 -36.53 -26.93 -7.02
C ASN A 235 -37.56 -28.01 -7.43
N GLN A 236 -37.09 -29.08 -8.11
CA GLN A 236 -37.73 -30.39 -8.08
C GLN A 236 -36.68 -31.52 -8.09
N THR A 237 -36.95 -32.60 -7.36
CA THR A 237 -36.19 -33.86 -7.38
C THR A 237 -36.55 -34.67 -8.63
N GLN A 238 -35.86 -34.44 -9.76
CA GLN A 238 -36.03 -35.10 -11.07
C GLN A 238 -34.67 -35.23 -11.80
N PRO A 239 -34.53 -36.03 -12.89
CA PRO A 239 -33.31 -36.80 -13.19
C PRO A 239 -32.18 -36.06 -13.95
N LEU A 240 -31.06 -36.76 -14.15
CA LEU A 240 -29.71 -36.16 -14.17
C LEU A 240 -29.17 -35.62 -15.50
N CYS A 241 -30.01 -35.41 -16.53
CA CYS A 241 -29.99 -34.27 -17.48
C CYS A 241 -30.76 -34.59 -18.79
N GLY A 242 -31.71 -33.72 -19.18
CA GLY A 242 -32.25 -33.60 -20.56
C GLY A 242 -33.71 -34.00 -20.76
N ASP A 243 -34.19 -34.90 -19.90
CA ASP A 243 -35.53 -35.48 -19.74
C ASP A 243 -36.39 -35.80 -20.99
N GLY A 244 -35.75 -36.14 -22.12
CA GLY A 244 -36.35 -36.81 -23.30
C GLY A 244 -36.09 -38.32 -23.50
N THR A 245 -36.11 -39.24 -22.53
CA THR A 245 -36.35 -39.10 -21.07
C THR A 245 -35.38 -39.97 -20.29
N CYS A 246 -34.36 -39.30 -19.76
CA CYS A 246 -33.28 -39.81 -18.94
C CYS A 246 -33.82 -40.56 -17.69
N ASN A 247 -33.14 -41.50 -17.00
CA ASN A 247 -33.59 -42.02 -15.69
C ASN A 247 -32.47 -42.32 -14.64
N SER A 248 -32.83 -42.96 -13.51
CA SER A 248 -32.04 -42.96 -12.26
C SER A 248 -30.64 -43.60 -12.37
N GLY A 249 -29.61 -42.78 -12.10
CA GLY A 249 -28.20 -43.19 -12.08
C GLY A 249 -27.35 -42.53 -13.16
N GLU A 250 -27.89 -41.56 -13.89
CA GLU A 250 -27.29 -41.09 -15.12
C GLU A 250 -26.19 -40.03 -15.02
N THR A 251 -25.39 -40.04 -16.08
CA THR A 251 -24.30 -39.11 -16.37
C THR A 251 -24.22 -38.94 -17.89
N CYS A 252 -23.44 -37.97 -18.36
CA CYS A 252 -23.08 -37.87 -19.78
C CYS A 252 -22.41 -39.14 -20.35
N GLY A 253 -21.91 -40.04 -19.48
CA GLY A 253 -21.32 -41.32 -19.87
C GLY A 253 -22.33 -42.45 -20.03
N THR A 254 -23.54 -42.32 -19.48
CA THR A 254 -24.58 -43.38 -19.51
C THR A 254 -25.82 -43.01 -20.32
N CYS A 255 -26.21 -41.72 -20.42
CA CYS A 255 -27.27 -41.27 -21.33
C CYS A 255 -26.90 -39.98 -22.07
N SER A 256 -25.87 -40.04 -22.93
CA SER A 256 -25.41 -38.91 -23.75
C SER A 256 -26.45 -38.36 -24.75
N LYS A 257 -27.54 -39.11 -24.99
CA LYS A 257 -28.70 -38.65 -25.77
C LYS A 257 -29.46 -37.52 -25.08
N ASP A 258 -29.46 -37.55 -23.74
CA ASP A 258 -30.22 -36.65 -22.88
C ASP A 258 -29.28 -35.62 -22.24
N CYS A 259 -28.17 -36.10 -21.68
CA CYS A 259 -27.16 -35.30 -21.01
C CYS A 259 -26.18 -34.59 -21.96
N GLY A 260 -26.24 -34.86 -23.26
CA GLY A 260 -25.20 -34.50 -24.23
C GLY A 260 -23.92 -35.35 -24.10
N ALA A 261 -23.01 -35.21 -25.06
CA ALA A 261 -21.73 -35.92 -25.04
C ALA A 261 -20.84 -35.41 -23.88
N CYS A 262 -20.19 -36.32 -23.14
CA CYS A 262 -19.19 -35.93 -22.14
C CYS A 262 -18.04 -35.16 -22.80
N VAL A 263 -18.03 -33.84 -22.66
CA VAL A 263 -16.82 -33.05 -22.80
C VAL A 263 -15.89 -33.38 -21.64
N ILE A 264 -14.94 -34.27 -21.90
CA ILE A 264 -13.73 -34.35 -21.08
C ILE A 264 -13.06 -32.99 -21.12
N VAL A 265 -13.22 -32.22 -20.05
CA VAL A 265 -12.45 -30.98 -19.84
C VAL A 265 -11.01 -31.42 -19.58
N GLN A 266 -10.28 -31.64 -20.67
CA GLN A 266 -8.84 -31.68 -20.66
C GLN A 266 -8.40 -30.37 -20.00
N LYS A 267 -7.82 -30.47 -18.80
CA LYS A 267 -7.08 -29.35 -18.20
C LYS A 267 -5.91 -29.07 -19.13
N THR A 268 -6.11 -28.19 -20.10
CA THR A 268 -5.04 -27.68 -20.95
C THR A 268 -3.95 -27.15 -20.02
N PRO A 269 -2.73 -27.72 -20.03
CA PRO A 269 -1.65 -27.20 -19.20
C PRO A 269 -1.44 -25.73 -19.52
N ALA A 270 -1.29 -24.90 -18.49
CA ALA A 270 -1.13 -23.46 -18.66
C ALA A 270 -0.01 -23.17 -19.67
N ALA A 271 -0.32 -22.34 -20.68
CA ALA A 271 0.64 -22.00 -21.72
C ALA A 271 1.87 -21.33 -21.08
N GLN A 272 3.03 -21.99 -21.20
CA GLN A 272 4.28 -21.46 -20.66
C GLN A 272 4.66 -20.18 -21.41
N SER A 273 4.61 -19.05 -20.71
CA SER A 273 5.08 -17.75 -21.20
C SER A 273 6.57 -17.81 -21.48
N LYS A 274 6.94 -17.84 -22.76
CA LYS A 274 8.34 -17.88 -23.22
C LYS A 274 8.91 -16.46 -23.30
N THR A 275 9.41 -15.94 -22.19
CA THR A 275 9.92 -14.55 -22.06
C THR A 275 11.41 -14.44 -21.71
N ASP A 276 12.20 -15.47 -21.99
CA ASP A 276 13.62 -15.55 -21.59
C ASP A 276 14.61 -15.13 -22.70
N GLY A 277 14.28 -14.09 -23.47
CA GLY A 277 15.03 -13.70 -24.68
C GLY A 277 15.93 -12.46 -24.58
N TYR A 278 15.61 -11.49 -23.71
CA TYR A 278 16.14 -10.13 -23.83
C TYR A 278 17.21 -9.72 -22.80
N SER A 279 17.47 -10.56 -21.79
CA SER A 279 18.41 -10.23 -20.70
C SER A 279 19.87 -10.14 -21.17
N SER A 280 20.31 -11.03 -22.06
CA SER A 280 21.72 -11.14 -22.48
C SER A 280 22.24 -9.94 -23.27
N LEU A 281 21.41 -9.29 -24.09
CA LEU A 281 21.81 -8.11 -24.87
C LEU A 281 22.03 -6.86 -23.99
N LEU A 282 21.27 -6.74 -22.90
CA LEU A 282 21.40 -5.65 -21.92
C LEU A 282 22.75 -5.68 -21.19
N TRP A 283 23.22 -6.88 -20.80
CA TRP A 283 24.54 -7.07 -20.18
C TRP A 283 25.70 -6.74 -21.13
N ILE A 284 25.59 -7.09 -22.42
CA ILE A 284 26.61 -6.74 -23.43
C ILE A 284 26.68 -5.21 -23.61
N GLY A 285 25.54 -4.52 -23.64
CA GLY A 285 25.49 -3.05 -23.71
C GLY A 285 26.16 -2.37 -22.52
N LEU A 286 25.91 -2.85 -21.30
CA LEU A 286 26.53 -2.31 -20.08
C LEU A 286 28.05 -2.53 -20.04
N MET A 287 28.53 -3.71 -20.48
CA MET A 287 29.97 -4.01 -20.56
C MET A 287 30.70 -3.10 -21.56
N LEU A 288 30.11 -2.86 -22.74
CA LEU A 288 30.68 -1.93 -23.72
C LEU A 288 30.74 -0.48 -23.20
N LEU A 289 29.70 -0.04 -22.48
CA LEU A 289 29.67 1.30 -21.87
C LEU A 289 30.79 1.46 -20.83
N ALA A 290 31.00 0.45 -19.97
CA ALA A 290 32.06 0.46 -18.97
C ALA A 290 33.46 0.53 -19.60
N ILE A 291 33.72 -0.23 -20.68
CA ILE A 291 34.99 -0.19 -21.42
C ILE A 291 35.24 1.21 -22.01
N ILE A 292 34.22 1.85 -22.58
CA ILE A 292 34.34 3.21 -23.13
C ILE A 292 34.72 4.22 -22.04
N ILE A 293 34.11 4.12 -20.85
CA ILE A 293 34.43 4.99 -19.71
C ILE A 293 35.89 4.80 -19.26
N ILE A 294 36.36 3.55 -19.13
CA ILE A 294 37.75 3.26 -18.76
C ILE A 294 38.73 3.87 -19.78
N LEU A 295 38.49 3.65 -21.08
CA LEU A 295 39.36 4.15 -22.15
C LEU A 295 39.36 5.67 -22.29
N ARG A 296 38.23 6.35 -22.04
CA ARG A 296 38.10 7.80 -22.21
C ARG A 296 38.47 8.61 -20.97
N VAL A 297 38.23 8.07 -19.77
CA VAL A 297 38.37 8.81 -18.51
C VAL A 297 39.62 8.36 -17.74
N ILE A 298 39.88 7.06 -17.65
CA ILE A 298 40.97 6.53 -16.80
C ILE A 298 42.29 6.51 -17.56
N LEU A 299 42.30 6.06 -18.82
CA LEU A 299 43.52 5.97 -19.63
C LEU A 299 44.34 7.28 -19.71
N PRO A 300 43.76 8.47 -19.97
CA PRO A 300 44.55 9.71 -20.05
C PRO A 300 45.12 10.20 -18.71
N ILE A 301 44.71 9.62 -17.57
CA ILE A 301 45.30 9.91 -16.25
C ILE A 301 46.68 9.24 -16.13
N PHE A 302 46.83 8.02 -16.69
CA PHE A 302 48.07 7.23 -16.61
C PHE A 302 49.11 7.55 -17.70
N VAL A 303 48.79 8.39 -18.69
CA VAL A 303 49.70 8.76 -19.80
C VAL A 303 50.31 10.15 -19.58
N ARG A 304 50.42 10.59 -18.32
CA ARG A 304 50.91 11.93 -17.93
C ARG A 304 52.06 11.95 -16.93
N GLU A 305 52.67 10.79 -16.70
CA GLU A 305 53.99 10.61 -16.07
C GLU A 305 55.02 10.19 -17.14
#